data_AF-A0A1Q9P3A3-F1
#
_entry.id   AF-A0A1Q9P3A3-F1
#
_cell.length_a   1.000
_cell.length_b   1.000
_cell.length_c   1.000
_cell.angle_alpha   90.00
_cell.angle_beta   90.00
_cell.angle_gamma   90.00
#
_symmetry.space_group_name_H-M   'P 1'
#
loop_
_entity.id
_entity.type
_entity.pdbx_description
1 polymer ?
#
loop_
_entity_poly.entity_id
_entity_poly.type
_entity_poly.pdbx_seq_one_letter_code
_entity_poly.pdbx_strand_id
1 'polypeptide(L)'
;MNDPLNLEESLKQKLESGEITEEEYNKLISKFGDLDLLSSNIDSSPKKSTKTRTKWRFAGSANVDGDEIDVPVKVSGKLHVTGDLKCPEMKISGKTIIDGNLTVIEELKISGLLSVSEDAKLGGTVKVSGKLDVNKNLYITEYAKISGKLTVTENIISGDELIVSGKIIASSVQSKGLVKSSGTVNIAQDLIANEFISSGGGSIIGGNLEAINVEIAKRYRVSKYEENLDEDEVGSIDNFNDLGRFVSNLVGKIVPKIINMGFGDDHRTPKIFSIEGNLIGSTVDISYTHIKGDLIADDVIIGPKVVIEGTIRYKNSITLPKTVEYQTEKAE
;
A
#
# COMPACT_ATOMS: atom_id res chain seq x y z
N MET A 1 -3.95 5.09 -33.09
CA MET A 1 -3.45 6.43 -32.72
C MET A 1 -3.82 6.65 -31.27
N ASN A 2 -2.83 6.39 -30.43
CA ASN A 2 -2.66 6.71 -29.00
C ASN A 2 -1.66 5.65 -28.51
N ASP A 3 -0.38 5.98 -28.68
CA ASP A 3 0.74 5.25 -28.09
C ASP A 3 0.60 5.26 -26.56
N PRO A 4 0.89 4.15 -25.86
CA PRO A 4 0.84 4.14 -24.41
C PRO A 4 2.09 4.84 -23.83
N LEU A 5 1.83 6.00 -23.21
CA LEU A 5 2.50 6.62 -22.07
C LEU A 5 4.02 6.79 -22.12
N ASN A 6 4.44 7.98 -22.55
CA ASN A 6 5.67 8.60 -22.07
C ASN A 6 5.42 9.15 -20.64
N LEU A 7 6.10 8.62 -19.63
CA LEU A 7 5.99 9.04 -18.22
C LEU A 7 6.15 10.56 -18.05
N GLU A 8 6.98 11.19 -18.90
CA GLU A 8 7.17 12.64 -18.94
C GLU A 8 5.89 13.38 -19.36
N GLU A 9 5.12 12.84 -20.31
CA GLU A 9 3.85 13.41 -20.76
C GLU A 9 2.76 13.29 -19.68
N SER A 10 2.74 12.18 -18.93
CA SER A 10 1.83 12.02 -17.80
C SER A 10 2.16 12.97 -16.65
N LEU A 11 3.45 13.17 -16.36
CA LEU A 11 3.90 14.17 -15.38
C LEU A 11 3.60 15.61 -15.85
N LYS A 12 3.74 15.90 -17.15
CA LYS A 12 3.33 17.18 -17.74
C LYS A 12 1.83 17.42 -17.63
N GLN A 13 1.00 16.41 -17.92
CA GLN A 13 -0.46 16.51 -17.75
C GLN A 13 -0.85 16.76 -16.29
N LYS A 14 -0.15 16.15 -15.33
CA LYS A 14 -0.37 16.39 -13.90
C LYS A 14 0.10 17.78 -13.44
N LEU A 15 1.14 18.32 -14.05
CA LEU A 15 1.56 19.70 -13.83
C LEU A 15 0.52 20.67 -14.42
N GLU A 16 0.01 20.40 -15.62
CA GLU A 16 -1.02 21.20 -16.29
C GLU A 16 -2.39 21.13 -15.58
N SER A 17 -2.73 20.00 -14.97
CA SER A 17 -3.95 19.84 -14.16
C SER A 17 -3.82 20.44 -12.75
N GLY A 18 -2.61 20.83 -12.34
CA GLY A 18 -2.32 21.36 -11.00
C GLY A 18 -2.26 20.30 -9.90
N GLU A 19 -2.20 19.02 -10.26
CA GLU A 19 -2.04 17.90 -9.32
C GLU A 19 -0.64 17.85 -8.69
N ILE A 20 0.37 18.38 -9.38
CA ILE A 20 1.73 18.53 -8.87
C ILE A 20 2.25 19.94 -9.13
N THR A 21 3.11 20.42 -8.25
CA THR A 21 3.80 21.71 -8.39
C THR A 21 4.98 21.62 -9.38
N GLU A 22 5.46 22.76 -9.87
CA GLU A 22 6.66 22.84 -10.73
C GLU A 22 7.91 22.28 -10.02
N GLU A 23 8.04 22.49 -8.70
CA GLU A 23 9.14 21.93 -7.90
C GLU A 23 9.04 20.40 -7.79
N GLU A 24 7.84 19.85 -7.57
CA GLU A 24 7.61 18.41 -7.55
C GLU A 24 7.84 17.78 -8.93
N TYR A 25 7.38 18.44 -9.99
CA TYR A 25 7.65 18.02 -11.37
C TYR A 25 9.15 17.94 -11.63
N ASN A 26 9.92 18.99 -11.33
CA ASN A 26 11.37 19.01 -11.55
C ASN A 26 12.11 17.97 -10.68
N LYS A 27 11.68 17.77 -9.44
CA LYS A 27 12.22 16.74 -8.54
C LYS A 27 11.94 15.33 -9.06
N LEU A 28 10.71 15.07 -9.52
CA LEU A 28 10.31 13.80 -10.11
C LEU A 28 11.07 13.54 -11.41
N ILE A 29 11.19 14.54 -12.29
CA ILE A 29 11.96 14.43 -13.52
C ILE A 29 13.44 14.16 -13.25
N SER A 30 14.09 14.84 -12.30
CA SER A 30 15.49 14.51 -11.96
C SER A 30 15.63 13.08 -11.44
N LYS A 31 14.73 12.66 -10.54
CA LYS A 31 14.75 11.32 -9.92
C LYS A 31 14.46 10.21 -10.95
N PHE A 32 13.57 10.44 -11.91
CA PHE A 32 13.27 9.48 -12.98
C PHE A 32 14.32 9.51 -14.11
N GLY A 33 15.00 10.65 -14.30
CA GLY A 33 16.12 10.80 -15.23
C GLY A 33 17.33 10.01 -14.79
N ASP A 34 17.66 10.06 -13.49
CA ASP A 34 18.72 9.24 -12.88
C ASP A 34 18.40 7.73 -12.90
N LEU A 35 17.12 7.36 -13.11
CA LEU A 35 16.63 5.99 -13.20
C LEU A 35 16.50 5.46 -14.65
N ASP A 36 16.90 6.26 -15.67
CA ASP A 36 16.72 5.97 -17.10
C ASP A 36 15.27 5.60 -17.48
N LEU A 37 14.30 6.21 -16.79
CA LEU A 37 12.86 6.04 -17.04
C LEU A 37 12.26 7.18 -17.86
N LEU A 38 13.08 8.17 -18.27
CA LEU A 38 12.66 9.35 -19.03
C LEU A 38 13.17 9.36 -20.47
N SER A 39 14.30 8.73 -20.77
CA SER A 39 14.78 8.57 -22.15
C SER A 39 14.04 7.43 -22.83
N SER A 40 13.10 7.78 -23.70
CA SER A 40 12.70 6.93 -24.82
C SER A 40 13.87 6.82 -25.80
N ASN A 41 14.87 6.01 -25.47
CA ASN A 41 15.60 5.22 -26.47
C ASN A 41 15.24 3.74 -26.27
N ILE A 42 13.93 3.46 -26.19
CA ILE A 42 13.41 2.19 -26.67
C ILE A 42 13.55 2.29 -28.20
N ASP A 43 14.70 1.85 -28.73
CA ASP A 43 14.86 1.62 -30.15
C ASP A 43 13.78 0.61 -30.56
N SER A 44 12.66 1.11 -31.07
CA SER A 44 11.56 0.31 -31.62
C SER A 44 11.90 -0.24 -33.01
N SER A 45 13.18 -0.48 -33.28
CA SER A 45 13.64 -1.26 -34.42
C SER A 45 13.50 -2.75 -34.08
N PRO A 46 12.49 -3.48 -34.62
CA PRO A 46 12.43 -4.92 -34.41
C PRO A 46 13.63 -5.55 -35.11
N LYS A 47 14.61 -6.04 -34.35
CA LYS A 47 15.56 -7.02 -34.89
C LYS A 47 14.74 -8.27 -35.21
N LYS A 48 14.47 -8.44 -36.51
CA LYS A 48 13.70 -9.56 -37.10
C LYS A 48 14.20 -10.91 -36.57
N SER A 49 13.52 -11.41 -35.55
CA SER A 49 13.45 -12.83 -35.24
C SER A 49 12.26 -13.40 -36.01
N THR A 50 12.54 -13.99 -37.16
CA THR A 50 11.55 -14.73 -37.94
C THR A 50 11.12 -15.98 -37.17
N LYS A 51 10.11 -15.84 -36.30
CA LYS A 51 9.17 -16.89 -35.86
C LYS A 51 8.05 -16.23 -35.04
N THR A 52 6.86 -16.19 -35.61
CA THR A 52 5.61 -15.66 -35.02
C THR A 52 5.17 -16.50 -33.81
N ARG A 53 5.87 -16.39 -32.68
CA ARG A 53 5.44 -16.97 -31.41
C ARG A 53 4.48 -16.00 -30.76
N THR A 54 3.19 -16.33 -30.76
CA THR A 54 2.15 -15.48 -30.14
C THR A 54 2.15 -15.49 -28.60
N LYS A 55 2.98 -16.34 -27.97
CA LYS A 55 3.19 -16.45 -26.51
C LYS A 55 4.36 -17.38 -26.20
N TRP A 56 5.08 -17.11 -25.12
CA TRP A 56 6.07 -18.04 -24.55
C TRP A 56 5.42 -18.91 -23.48
N ARG A 57 5.56 -20.23 -23.59
CA ARG A 57 4.91 -21.20 -22.69
C ARG A 57 5.89 -22.22 -22.16
N PHE A 58 5.97 -22.31 -20.84
CA PHE A 58 6.83 -23.24 -20.13
C PHE A 58 5.98 -24.17 -19.26
N ALA A 59 5.69 -25.36 -19.77
CA ALA A 59 4.91 -26.38 -19.05
C ALA A 59 5.78 -27.42 -18.33
N GLY A 60 7.00 -27.66 -18.82
CA GLY A 60 8.01 -28.52 -18.20
C GLY A 60 9.06 -27.71 -17.44
N SER A 61 10.27 -28.27 -17.31
CA SER A 61 11.43 -27.53 -16.80
C SER A 61 12.18 -26.89 -17.97
N ALA A 62 12.53 -25.62 -17.87
CA ALA A 62 13.32 -24.90 -18.86
C ALA A 62 14.30 -23.94 -18.18
N ASN A 63 15.49 -23.83 -18.78
CA ASN A 63 16.46 -22.78 -18.48
C ASN A 63 16.59 -21.95 -19.76
N VAL A 64 16.51 -20.64 -19.65
CA VAL A 64 16.65 -19.69 -20.77
C VAL A 64 17.55 -18.55 -20.35
N ASP A 65 18.21 -17.94 -21.32
CA ASP A 65 18.92 -16.69 -21.07
C ASP A 65 17.91 -15.54 -20.89
N GLY A 66 18.35 -14.48 -20.22
CA GLY A 66 17.59 -13.23 -20.14
C GLY A 66 17.36 -12.62 -21.52
N ASP A 67 16.19 -12.03 -21.73
CA ASP A 67 15.81 -11.42 -23.00
C ASP A 67 14.66 -10.41 -22.83
N GLU A 68 14.48 -9.55 -23.82
CA GLU A 68 13.27 -8.75 -24.01
C GLU A 68 12.31 -9.50 -24.94
N ILE A 69 11.18 -9.92 -24.38
CA ILE A 69 10.17 -10.72 -25.07
C ILE A 69 8.97 -9.82 -25.36
N ASP A 70 8.63 -9.66 -26.64
CA ASP A 70 7.52 -8.86 -27.13
C ASP A 70 6.14 -9.54 -27.00
N VAL A 71 6.06 -10.69 -26.33
CA VAL A 71 4.85 -11.48 -26.18
C VAL A 71 4.63 -12.00 -24.75
N PRO A 72 3.38 -12.33 -24.36
CA PRO A 72 3.07 -12.84 -23.03
C PRO A 72 3.83 -14.12 -22.66
N VAL A 73 4.31 -14.18 -21.42
CA VAL A 73 5.01 -15.33 -20.84
C VAL A 73 4.09 -16.09 -19.89
N LYS A 74 3.87 -17.39 -20.12
CA LYS A 74 3.11 -18.27 -19.22
C LYS A 74 3.95 -19.44 -18.74
N VAL A 75 4.07 -19.57 -17.42
CA VAL A 75 4.83 -20.63 -16.75
C VAL A 75 3.91 -21.47 -15.88
N SER A 76 3.71 -22.73 -16.25
CA SER A 76 3.04 -23.73 -15.40
C SER A 76 3.98 -24.80 -14.85
N GLY A 77 5.17 -24.94 -15.43
CA GLY A 77 6.24 -25.83 -14.96
C GLY A 77 7.29 -25.10 -14.14
N LYS A 78 8.57 -25.33 -14.43
CA LYS A 78 9.71 -24.64 -13.83
C LYS A 78 10.44 -23.83 -14.90
N LEU A 79 10.64 -22.54 -14.65
CA LEU A 79 11.44 -21.66 -15.50
C LEU A 79 12.59 -21.09 -14.67
N HIS A 80 13.80 -21.19 -15.20
CA HIS A 80 14.95 -20.45 -14.71
C HIS A 80 15.45 -19.52 -15.81
N VAL A 81 15.60 -18.24 -15.49
CA VAL A 81 16.13 -17.20 -16.37
C VAL A 81 17.44 -16.71 -15.78
N THR A 82 18.56 -16.85 -16.51
CA THR A 82 19.91 -16.53 -16.01
C THR A 82 20.26 -15.04 -16.06
N GLY A 83 19.44 -14.21 -16.69
CA GLY A 83 19.62 -12.76 -16.80
C GLY A 83 18.30 -12.00 -16.65
N ASP A 84 18.29 -10.78 -17.18
CA ASP A 84 17.12 -9.90 -17.10
C ASP A 84 15.98 -10.40 -17.99
N LEU A 85 14.74 -10.27 -17.52
CA LEU A 85 13.55 -10.59 -18.30
C LEU A 85 12.66 -9.36 -18.42
N LYS A 86 12.33 -8.98 -19.66
CA LYS A 86 11.30 -7.98 -19.94
C LYS A 86 10.19 -8.59 -20.78
N CYS A 87 8.93 -8.38 -20.39
CA CYS A 87 7.79 -8.83 -21.17
C CYS A 87 6.54 -7.97 -20.91
N PRO A 88 5.55 -7.93 -21.84
CA PRO A 88 4.31 -7.20 -21.60
C PRO A 88 3.47 -7.82 -20.48
N GLU A 89 3.27 -9.14 -20.50
CA GLU A 89 2.50 -9.87 -19.49
C GLU A 89 3.24 -11.12 -19.01
N MET A 90 3.07 -11.46 -17.72
CA MET A 90 3.59 -12.70 -17.14
C MET A 90 2.58 -13.40 -16.24
N LYS A 91 2.33 -14.69 -16.49
CA LYS A 91 1.39 -15.54 -15.74
C LYS A 91 2.11 -16.77 -15.21
N ILE A 92 2.25 -16.88 -13.89
CA ILE A 92 3.02 -17.94 -13.22
C ILE A 92 2.12 -18.75 -12.29
N SER A 93 1.88 -20.00 -12.65
CA SER A 93 1.26 -21.00 -11.75
C SER A 93 2.25 -22.06 -11.26
N GLY A 94 3.41 -22.17 -11.92
CA GLY A 94 4.50 -23.04 -11.51
C GLY A 94 5.56 -22.32 -10.67
N LYS A 95 6.84 -22.60 -10.93
CA LYS A 95 7.98 -21.95 -10.27
C LYS A 95 8.82 -21.20 -11.30
N THR A 96 9.11 -19.94 -11.04
CA THR A 96 10.02 -19.13 -11.86
C THR A 96 11.11 -18.55 -10.98
N ILE A 97 12.36 -18.68 -11.41
CA ILE A 97 13.53 -17.99 -10.83
C ILE A 97 14.12 -17.11 -11.92
N ILE A 98 14.41 -15.86 -11.59
CA ILE A 98 15.09 -14.91 -12.45
C ILE A 98 16.32 -14.41 -11.69
N ASP A 99 17.51 -14.64 -12.25
CA ASP A 99 18.79 -14.26 -11.63
C ASP A 99 19.10 -12.77 -11.86
N GLY A 100 18.46 -12.13 -12.84
CA GLY A 100 18.55 -10.69 -13.09
C GLY A 100 17.30 -9.92 -12.65
N ASN A 101 17.09 -8.78 -13.31
CA ASN A 101 15.93 -7.91 -13.13
C ASN A 101 14.69 -8.49 -13.83
N LEU A 102 13.51 -8.14 -13.33
CA LEU A 102 12.24 -8.41 -14.01
C LEU A 102 11.55 -7.10 -14.35
N THR A 103 11.16 -6.92 -15.61
CA THR A 103 10.25 -5.85 -16.04
C THR A 103 8.99 -6.46 -16.65
N VAL A 104 7.82 -6.17 -16.07
CA VAL A 104 6.52 -6.55 -16.65
C VAL A 104 5.71 -5.28 -16.88
N ILE A 105 5.32 -5.03 -18.13
CA ILE A 105 4.76 -3.73 -18.53
C ILE A 105 3.28 -3.61 -18.12
N GLU A 106 2.46 -4.63 -18.37
CA GLU A 106 1.00 -4.53 -18.26
C GLU A 106 0.40 -5.36 -17.12
N GLU A 107 0.68 -6.66 -17.05
CA GLU A 107 0.05 -7.55 -16.06
C GLU A 107 0.99 -8.64 -15.55
N LEU A 108 1.14 -8.72 -14.22
CA LEU A 108 1.78 -9.84 -13.53
C LEU A 108 0.74 -10.59 -12.68
N LYS A 109 0.55 -11.88 -12.97
CA LYS A 109 -0.28 -12.79 -12.16
C LYS A 109 0.54 -13.96 -11.64
N ILE A 110 0.57 -14.12 -10.32
CA ILE A 110 1.31 -15.20 -9.65
C ILE A 110 0.37 -15.97 -8.74
N SER A 111 0.10 -17.23 -9.09
CA SER A 111 -0.49 -18.22 -8.19
C SER A 111 0.52 -19.26 -7.70
N GLY A 112 1.69 -19.34 -8.36
CA GLY A 112 2.81 -20.19 -7.98
C GLY A 112 3.89 -19.44 -7.21
N LEU A 113 5.16 -19.65 -7.55
CA LEU A 113 6.31 -18.95 -6.99
C LEU A 113 7.05 -18.16 -8.08
N LEU A 114 7.32 -16.89 -7.83
CA LEU A 114 8.30 -16.10 -8.57
C LEU A 114 9.38 -15.61 -7.60
N SER A 115 10.65 -15.84 -7.95
CA SER A 115 11.82 -15.29 -7.26
C SER A 115 12.61 -14.44 -8.25
N VAL A 116 12.92 -13.20 -7.88
CA VAL A 116 13.73 -12.25 -8.67
C VAL A 116 14.94 -11.86 -7.82
N SER A 117 16.14 -12.05 -8.34
CA SER A 117 17.38 -11.85 -7.58
C SER A 117 17.85 -10.39 -7.55
N GLU A 118 17.36 -9.57 -8.47
CA GLU A 118 17.63 -8.13 -8.54
C GLU A 118 16.33 -7.33 -8.33
N ASP A 119 16.15 -6.22 -9.04
CA ASP A 119 14.95 -5.38 -8.97
C ASP A 119 13.79 -5.97 -9.80
N ALA A 120 12.56 -5.68 -9.38
CA ALA A 120 11.36 -5.96 -10.15
C ALA A 120 10.57 -4.66 -10.43
N LYS A 121 10.35 -4.35 -11.71
CA LYS A 121 9.60 -3.19 -12.20
C LYS A 121 8.28 -3.65 -12.84
N LEU A 122 7.15 -3.32 -12.20
CA LEU A 122 5.82 -3.81 -12.58
C LEU A 122 4.92 -2.63 -12.94
N GLY A 123 4.68 -2.48 -14.24
CA GLY A 123 4.08 -1.31 -14.88
C GLY A 123 2.55 -1.21 -14.83
N GLY A 124 1.85 -2.30 -14.51
CA GLY A 124 0.38 -2.30 -14.48
C GLY A 124 -0.19 -3.13 -13.34
N THR A 125 -1.19 -3.97 -13.62
CA THR A 125 -1.88 -4.73 -12.59
C THR A 125 -1.04 -5.89 -12.08
N VAL A 126 -0.76 -5.90 -10.77
CA VAL A 126 -0.06 -6.98 -10.08
C VAL A 126 -1.01 -7.76 -9.19
N LYS A 127 -1.09 -9.08 -9.39
CA LYS A 127 -1.93 -9.99 -8.57
C LYS A 127 -1.09 -11.16 -8.07
N VAL A 128 -0.89 -11.23 -6.76
CA VAL A 128 -0.10 -12.27 -6.11
C VAL A 128 -0.99 -13.05 -5.14
N SER A 129 -1.41 -14.25 -5.54
CA SER A 129 -2.07 -15.23 -4.66
C SER A 129 -1.13 -16.33 -4.18
N GLY A 130 -0.04 -16.56 -4.90
CA GLY A 130 1.06 -17.44 -4.50
C GLY A 130 2.14 -16.70 -3.71
N LYS A 131 3.40 -16.80 -4.15
CA LYS A 131 4.54 -16.15 -3.52
C LYS A 131 5.39 -15.37 -4.52
N LEU A 132 5.71 -14.14 -4.17
CA LEU A 132 6.67 -13.28 -4.88
C LEU A 132 7.80 -12.93 -3.90
N ASP A 133 9.02 -13.30 -4.26
CA ASP A 133 10.24 -12.91 -3.57
C ASP A 133 11.08 -12.01 -4.48
N VAL A 134 11.49 -10.84 -4.00
CA VAL A 134 12.36 -9.89 -4.71
C VAL A 134 13.53 -9.54 -3.78
N ASN A 135 14.75 -9.77 -4.23
CA ASN A 135 15.93 -9.62 -3.39
C ASN A 135 16.42 -8.18 -3.25
N LYS A 136 16.02 -7.27 -4.14
CA LYS A 136 16.29 -5.84 -4.04
C LYS A 136 14.99 -5.05 -3.93
N ASN A 137 14.75 -4.09 -4.83
CA ASN A 137 13.61 -3.20 -4.80
C ASN A 137 12.48 -3.71 -5.68
N LEU A 138 11.24 -3.45 -5.24
CA LEU A 138 10.03 -3.71 -6.01
C LEU A 138 9.35 -2.39 -6.33
N TYR A 139 9.24 -2.09 -7.62
CA TYR A 139 8.54 -0.93 -8.14
C TYR A 139 7.20 -1.37 -8.75
N ILE A 140 6.11 -0.76 -8.29
CA ILE A 140 4.75 -1.00 -8.78
C ILE A 140 4.17 0.36 -9.14
N THR A 141 3.85 0.59 -10.41
CA THR A 141 3.41 1.92 -10.86
C THR A 141 1.92 2.18 -10.62
N GLU A 142 1.07 1.16 -10.73
CA GLU A 142 -0.39 1.32 -10.66
C GLU A 142 -0.97 0.59 -9.44
N TYR A 143 -1.47 -0.62 -9.65
CA TYR A 143 -2.29 -1.36 -8.69
C TYR A 143 -1.67 -2.72 -8.36
N ALA A 144 -1.55 -3.02 -7.07
CA ALA A 144 -1.16 -4.34 -6.57
C ALA A 144 -2.15 -4.93 -5.58
N LYS A 145 -2.53 -6.18 -5.82
CA LYS A 145 -3.28 -7.01 -4.87
C LYS A 145 -2.48 -8.23 -4.44
N ILE A 146 -2.15 -8.28 -3.16
CA ILE A 146 -1.38 -9.34 -2.53
C ILE A 146 -2.26 -10.12 -1.57
N SER A 147 -2.80 -11.25 -2.03
CA SER A 147 -3.53 -12.20 -1.20
C SER A 147 -2.66 -13.36 -0.70
N GLY A 148 -1.52 -13.58 -1.34
CA GLY A 148 -0.49 -14.54 -0.94
C GLY A 148 0.62 -13.89 -0.12
N LYS A 149 1.87 -14.31 -0.35
CA LYS A 149 3.05 -13.76 0.33
C LYS A 149 3.89 -12.92 -0.65
N LEU A 150 4.19 -11.70 -0.25
CA LEU A 150 5.21 -10.86 -0.88
C LEU A 150 6.37 -10.67 0.11
N THR A 151 7.59 -10.89 -0.34
CA THR A 151 8.81 -10.60 0.43
C THR A 151 9.76 -9.83 -0.45
N VAL A 152 10.17 -8.66 0.04
CA VAL A 152 11.12 -7.77 -0.63
C VAL A 152 12.22 -7.49 0.36
N THR A 153 13.48 -7.74 0.04
CA THR A 153 14.56 -7.54 1.02
C THR A 153 14.81 -6.05 1.28
N GLU A 154 14.69 -5.22 0.25
CA GLU A 154 14.83 -3.77 0.34
C GLU A 154 13.45 -3.10 0.34
N ASN A 155 13.19 -2.21 -0.62
CA ASN A 155 12.07 -1.28 -0.55
C ASN A 155 10.96 -1.68 -1.53
N ILE A 156 9.72 -1.45 -1.10
CA ILE A 156 8.56 -1.45 -2.00
C ILE A 156 8.23 0.02 -2.31
N ILE A 157 8.24 0.36 -3.59
CA ILE A 157 7.81 1.65 -4.10
C ILE A 157 6.53 1.42 -4.90
N SER A 158 5.39 1.89 -4.40
CA SER A 158 4.09 1.77 -5.07
C SER A 158 3.54 3.12 -5.50
N GLY A 159 2.85 3.14 -6.64
CA GLY A 159 2.07 4.27 -7.11
C GLY A 159 0.73 4.35 -6.39
N ASP A 160 -0.33 3.94 -7.07
CA ASP A 160 -1.70 4.32 -6.70
C ASP A 160 -2.29 3.47 -5.56
N GLU A 161 -2.22 2.14 -5.65
CA GLU A 161 -2.83 1.27 -4.65
C GLU A 161 -2.05 -0.01 -4.37
N LEU A 162 -1.82 -0.27 -3.08
CA LEU A 162 -1.29 -1.53 -2.55
C LEU A 162 -2.30 -2.17 -1.59
N ILE A 163 -3.03 -3.18 -2.06
CA ILE A 163 -4.02 -3.92 -1.29
C ILE A 163 -3.46 -5.26 -0.81
N VAL A 164 -3.49 -5.49 0.49
CA VAL A 164 -2.91 -6.66 1.16
C VAL A 164 -3.96 -7.41 1.95
N SER A 165 -4.29 -8.63 1.53
CA SER A 165 -5.07 -9.56 2.35
C SER A 165 -4.24 -10.75 2.85
N GLY A 166 -3.04 -10.93 2.28
CA GLY A 166 -2.08 -11.95 2.69
C GLY A 166 -1.00 -11.39 3.62
N LYS A 167 0.27 -11.53 3.22
CA LYS A 167 1.41 -11.03 4.00
C LYS A 167 2.41 -10.27 3.15
N ILE A 168 2.84 -9.11 3.62
CA ILE A 168 4.02 -8.38 3.12
C ILE A 168 5.12 -8.41 4.18
N ILE A 169 6.35 -8.61 3.73
CA ILE A 169 7.58 -8.36 4.49
C ILE A 169 8.48 -7.50 3.62
N ALA A 170 8.89 -6.33 4.11
CA ALA A 170 9.84 -5.46 3.41
C ALA A 170 10.72 -4.67 4.37
N SER A 171 11.82 -4.09 3.87
CA SER A 171 12.62 -3.14 4.65
C SER A 171 11.84 -1.85 4.86
N SER A 172 11.39 -1.22 3.78
CA SER A 172 10.51 -0.03 3.82
C SER A 172 9.41 -0.10 2.77
N VAL A 173 8.37 0.71 2.94
CA VAL A 173 7.31 0.92 1.95
C VAL A 173 7.15 2.42 1.72
N GLN A 174 7.18 2.83 0.46
CA GLN A 174 6.84 4.19 0.02
C GLN A 174 5.74 4.10 -1.02
N SER A 175 4.53 4.53 -0.67
CA SER A 175 3.37 4.52 -1.55
C SER A 175 2.92 5.94 -1.84
N LYS A 176 2.72 6.29 -3.12
CA LYS A 176 2.12 7.59 -3.47
C LYS A 176 0.62 7.64 -3.17
N GLY A 177 -0.04 6.50 -3.12
CA GLY A 177 -1.47 6.40 -2.85
C GLY A 177 -1.78 5.51 -1.65
N LEU A 178 -2.88 4.76 -1.76
CA LEU A 178 -3.46 3.97 -0.68
C LEU A 178 -2.66 2.69 -0.41
N VAL A 179 -2.34 2.47 0.86
CA VAL A 179 -1.93 1.16 1.39
C VAL A 179 -3.06 0.62 2.26
N LYS A 180 -3.72 -0.44 1.80
CA LYS A 180 -4.84 -1.07 2.52
C LYS A 180 -4.50 -2.49 2.92
N SER A 181 -4.57 -2.80 4.21
CA SER A 181 -4.31 -4.15 4.71
C SER A 181 -5.45 -4.74 5.54
N SER A 182 -5.97 -5.88 5.08
CA SER A 182 -6.68 -6.83 5.94
C SER A 182 -5.81 -8.00 6.40
N GLY A 183 -4.59 -8.10 5.86
CA GLY A 183 -3.59 -9.10 6.21
C GLY A 183 -2.48 -8.54 7.11
N THR A 184 -1.33 -9.19 7.11
CA THR A 184 -0.16 -8.81 7.92
C THR A 184 0.83 -7.99 7.10
N VAL A 185 1.22 -6.83 7.61
CA VAL A 185 2.24 -5.93 7.05
C VAL A 185 3.39 -5.85 8.05
N ASN A 186 4.55 -6.40 7.69
CA ASN A 186 5.75 -6.38 8.53
C ASN A 186 6.85 -5.59 7.82
N ILE A 187 7.03 -4.35 8.23
CA ILE A 187 8.01 -3.43 7.65
C ILE A 187 9.11 -3.21 8.69
N ALA A 188 10.37 -3.40 8.32
CA ALA A 188 11.48 -3.33 9.27
C ALA A 188 11.82 -1.88 9.66
N GLN A 189 11.61 -0.94 8.75
CA GLN A 189 11.84 0.49 8.91
C GLN A 189 10.51 1.23 8.71
N ASP A 190 10.51 2.27 7.89
CA ASP A 190 9.38 3.18 7.75
C ASP A 190 8.35 2.70 6.71
N LEU A 191 7.09 3.06 6.97
CA LEU A 191 6.00 3.02 6.00
C LEU A 191 5.52 4.44 5.76
N ILE A 192 5.65 4.90 4.53
CA ILE A 192 5.17 6.21 4.07
C ILE A 192 4.09 5.97 3.02
N ALA A 193 2.91 6.56 3.20
CA ALA A 193 1.80 6.46 2.25
C ALA A 193 1.00 7.78 2.19
N ASN A 194 0.17 7.96 1.17
CA ASN A 194 -0.83 9.03 1.22
C ASN A 194 -1.97 8.68 2.17
N GLU A 195 -2.45 7.44 2.08
CA GLU A 195 -3.49 6.90 2.96
C GLU A 195 -3.09 5.50 3.42
N PHE A 196 -3.23 5.23 4.71
CA PHE A 196 -2.99 3.93 5.31
C PHE A 196 -4.23 3.43 6.04
N ILE A 197 -4.78 2.30 5.58
CA ILE A 197 -5.93 1.67 6.21
C ILE A 197 -5.57 0.23 6.58
N SER A 198 -5.61 -0.09 7.87
CA SER A 198 -5.43 -1.45 8.37
C SER A 198 -6.65 -1.93 9.15
N SER A 199 -7.07 -3.17 8.92
CA SER A 199 -8.07 -3.82 9.78
C SER A 199 -7.52 -4.25 11.16
N GLY A 200 -6.22 -4.01 11.42
CA GLY A 200 -5.43 -4.61 12.49
C GLY A 200 -4.72 -5.88 12.02
N GLY A 201 -4.37 -6.78 12.94
CA GLY A 201 -3.93 -8.14 12.59
C GLY A 201 -2.49 -8.50 12.93
N GLY A 202 -1.87 -7.81 13.89
CA GLY A 202 -0.51 -8.17 14.34
C GLY A 202 0.58 -7.72 13.38
N SER A 203 0.29 -6.71 12.56
CA SER A 203 1.26 -6.02 11.71
C SER A 203 2.25 -5.24 12.58
N ILE A 204 3.47 -5.07 12.07
CA ILE A 204 4.56 -4.39 12.76
C ILE A 204 5.22 -3.42 11.77
N ILE A 205 5.35 -2.17 12.18
CA ILE A 205 6.20 -1.17 11.52
C ILE A 205 7.36 -0.89 12.46
N GLY A 206 8.58 -1.24 12.04
CA GLY A 206 9.78 -1.14 12.87
C GLY A 206 10.35 0.27 12.98
N GLY A 207 9.93 1.18 12.10
CA GLY A 207 10.22 2.61 12.15
C GLY A 207 8.94 3.43 12.27
N ASN A 208 8.91 4.57 11.57
CA ASN A 208 7.76 5.47 11.54
C ASN A 208 6.66 4.96 10.62
N LEU A 209 5.41 5.29 10.96
CA LEU A 209 4.28 5.23 10.05
C LEU A 209 3.86 6.66 9.73
N GLU A 210 3.99 7.07 8.47
CA GLU A 210 3.68 8.42 8.01
C GLU A 210 2.62 8.36 6.89
N ALA A 211 1.45 8.93 7.12
CA ALA A 211 0.44 9.11 6.07
C ALA A 211 -0.51 10.25 6.36
N ILE A 212 -1.11 10.87 5.34
CA ILE A 212 -2.09 11.95 5.55
C ILE A 212 -3.28 11.43 6.36
N ASN A 213 -3.81 10.28 5.97
CA ASN A 213 -4.90 9.61 6.68
C ASN A 213 -4.46 8.23 7.16
N VAL A 214 -4.62 7.99 8.46
CA VAL A 214 -4.32 6.70 9.10
C VAL A 214 -5.57 6.16 9.78
N GLU A 215 -6.02 4.99 9.33
CA GLU A 215 -7.07 4.23 10.00
C GLU A 215 -6.54 2.86 10.41
N ILE A 216 -6.58 2.52 11.70
CA ILE A 216 -6.18 1.19 12.20
C ILE A 216 -7.28 0.62 13.07
N ALA A 217 -7.82 -0.53 12.64
CA ALA A 217 -8.84 -1.28 13.37
C ALA A 217 -10.10 -0.45 13.72
N LYS A 218 -10.41 0.60 12.93
CA LYS A 218 -11.51 1.55 13.13
C LYS A 218 -12.87 0.90 13.40
N ARG A 219 -13.17 -0.23 12.74
CA ARG A 219 -14.43 -0.99 12.95
C ARG A 219 -14.66 -1.40 14.43
N TYR A 220 -13.60 -1.54 15.22
CA TYR A 220 -13.70 -1.94 16.62
C TYR A 220 -13.92 -0.77 17.58
N ARG A 221 -13.99 0.47 17.06
CA ARG A 221 -14.48 1.62 17.83
C ARG A 221 -15.94 1.44 18.25
N VAL A 222 -16.74 0.75 17.42
CA VAL A 222 -18.20 0.60 17.60
C VAL A 222 -18.55 -0.50 18.61
N SER A 223 -17.68 -1.49 18.86
CA SER A 223 -18.11 -2.69 19.60
C SER A 223 -18.06 -2.60 21.14
N LYS A 224 -17.74 -1.43 21.74
CA LYS A 224 -17.71 -1.24 23.22
C LYS A 224 -17.94 0.19 23.72
N TYR A 225 -18.38 1.13 22.88
CA TYR A 225 -18.69 2.50 23.33
C TYR A 225 -20.14 2.68 23.84
N GLU A 226 -21.00 1.65 23.74
CA GLU A 226 -22.41 1.74 24.13
C GLU A 226 -22.80 1.04 25.44
N GLU A 227 -21.89 0.39 26.17
CA GLU A 227 -22.30 -0.37 27.36
C GLU A 227 -22.23 0.34 28.70
N ASN A 228 -21.75 1.59 28.79
CA ASN A 228 -21.88 2.39 30.03
C ASN A 228 -21.94 3.89 29.72
N LEU A 229 -23.03 4.33 29.09
CA LEU A 229 -23.51 5.69 29.31
C LEU A 229 -24.46 5.61 30.50
N ASP A 230 -23.95 5.92 31.69
CA ASP A 230 -24.82 6.24 32.82
C ASP A 230 -25.75 7.37 32.38
N GLU A 231 -27.05 7.11 32.49
CA GLU A 231 -28.13 7.90 31.88
C GLU A 231 -28.38 9.26 32.58
N ASP A 232 -27.57 9.63 33.58
CA ASP A 232 -27.85 10.77 34.45
C ASP A 232 -26.66 11.74 34.52
N GLU A 233 -26.58 12.66 33.56
CA GLU A 233 -26.22 14.07 33.80
C GLU A 233 -26.59 14.92 32.57
N VAL A 234 -27.89 15.01 32.30
CA VAL A 234 -28.45 16.06 31.45
C VAL A 234 -28.60 17.32 32.31
N GLY A 235 -27.57 18.17 32.28
CA GLY A 235 -27.55 19.48 32.95
C GLY A 235 -27.19 20.61 31.98
N SER A 236 -28.21 21.10 31.26
CA SER A 236 -28.32 22.40 30.55
C SER A 236 -27.11 22.93 29.76
N ILE A 237 -27.15 22.77 28.43
CA ILE A 237 -26.37 23.56 27.46
C ILE A 237 -27.35 24.29 26.55
N ASP A 238 -27.42 25.61 26.66
CA ASP A 238 -28.14 26.44 25.72
C ASP A 238 -27.33 26.52 24.41
N ASN A 239 -27.89 25.87 23.38
CA ASN A 239 -27.44 25.75 21.97
C ASN A 239 -26.37 24.69 21.64
N PHE A 240 -26.75 23.42 21.83
CA PHE A 240 -26.12 22.23 21.23
C PHE A 240 -26.98 21.54 20.13
N ASN A 241 -28.09 22.16 19.71
CA ASN A 241 -29.06 21.53 18.80
C ASN A 241 -28.70 21.58 17.31
N ASP A 242 -27.69 22.36 16.90
CA ASP A 242 -27.28 22.43 15.49
C ASP A 242 -26.00 21.63 15.17
N LEU A 243 -25.13 21.33 16.14
CA LEU A 243 -23.93 20.51 15.91
C LEU A 243 -24.27 19.01 15.84
N GLY A 244 -25.22 18.56 16.67
CA GLY A 244 -25.75 17.18 16.62
C GLY A 244 -26.47 16.87 15.31
N ARG A 245 -27.14 17.86 14.69
CA ARG A 245 -27.74 17.72 13.35
C ARG A 245 -26.70 17.76 12.22
N PHE A 246 -25.58 18.46 12.39
CA PHE A 246 -24.50 18.50 11.40
C PHE A 246 -23.73 17.17 11.34
N VAL A 247 -23.39 16.58 12.49
CA VAL A 247 -22.74 15.26 12.57
C VAL A 247 -23.69 14.14 12.16
N SER A 248 -24.98 14.22 12.53
CA SER A 248 -25.99 13.23 12.13
C SER A 248 -26.29 13.24 10.62
N ASN A 249 -26.33 14.41 9.97
CA ASN A 249 -26.60 14.49 8.53
C ASN A 249 -25.36 14.29 7.63
N LEU A 250 -24.14 14.45 8.14
CA LEU A 250 -22.91 14.14 7.39
C LEU A 250 -22.58 12.64 7.43
N VAL A 251 -22.87 11.95 8.55
CA VAL A 251 -22.68 10.50 8.69
C VAL A 251 -23.84 9.71 8.05
N GLY A 252 -25.03 10.29 7.95
CA GLY A 252 -26.23 9.63 7.40
C GLY A 252 -26.43 9.68 5.87
N LYS A 253 -25.60 10.39 5.10
CA LYS A 253 -25.82 10.59 3.64
C LYS A 253 -24.67 10.22 2.71
N ILE A 254 -23.58 9.60 3.19
CA ILE A 254 -22.55 8.98 2.33
C ILE A 254 -22.45 7.48 2.63
N VAL A 255 -23.60 6.80 2.64
CA VAL A 255 -23.65 5.35 2.50
C VAL A 255 -24.52 5.00 1.29
N PRO A 256 -23.94 4.83 0.09
CA PRO A 256 -24.45 3.82 -0.81
C PRO A 256 -23.88 2.47 -0.36
N LYS A 257 -24.78 1.60 0.11
CA LYS A 257 -24.67 0.14 0.11
C LYS A 257 -23.32 -0.43 -0.38
N ILE A 258 -22.43 -0.75 0.54
CA ILE A 258 -21.47 -1.86 0.38
C ILE A 258 -21.59 -2.76 1.61
N ILE A 259 -22.80 -3.32 1.78
CA ILE A 259 -22.94 -4.62 2.45
C ILE A 259 -22.66 -5.65 1.34
N ASN A 260 -21.69 -6.55 1.59
CA ASN A 260 -21.08 -7.56 0.71
C ASN A 260 -19.83 -7.15 -0.09
N MET A 261 -18.69 -7.09 0.60
CA MET A 261 -17.50 -7.86 0.17
C MET A 261 -16.94 -8.59 1.39
N GLY A 262 -16.99 -9.92 1.35
CA GLY A 262 -16.85 -10.81 2.49
C GLY A 262 -15.58 -10.61 3.32
N PHE A 263 -15.78 -10.17 4.56
CA PHE A 263 -14.87 -10.47 5.66
C PHE A 263 -15.67 -11.32 6.63
N GLY A 264 -15.33 -12.61 6.69
CA GLY A 264 -16.00 -13.59 7.54
C GLY A 264 -16.11 -13.11 8.98
N ASP A 265 -17.25 -13.43 9.57
CA ASP A 265 -17.75 -13.05 10.89
C ASP A 265 -16.98 -13.74 12.04
N ASP A 266 -15.65 -13.59 12.06
CA ASP A 266 -14.82 -14.13 13.13
C ASP A 266 -14.72 -13.08 14.24
N HIS A 267 -15.43 -13.30 15.34
CA HIS A 267 -15.45 -12.48 16.57
C HIS A 267 -14.09 -12.47 17.31
N ARG A 268 -12.98 -12.68 16.60
CA ARG A 268 -11.64 -12.60 17.15
C ARG A 268 -11.28 -11.13 17.30
N THR A 269 -11.03 -10.70 18.53
CA THR A 269 -10.38 -9.43 18.82
C THR A 269 -9.13 -9.32 17.95
N PRO A 270 -8.91 -8.20 17.25
CA PRO A 270 -7.76 -8.07 16.37
C PRO A 270 -6.49 -8.12 17.22
N LYS A 271 -5.44 -8.71 16.67
CA LYS A 271 -4.10 -8.63 17.26
C LYS A 271 -3.60 -7.18 17.18
N ILE A 272 -2.88 -6.75 18.22
CA ILE A 272 -2.31 -5.41 18.32
C ILE A 272 -1.43 -5.10 17.10
N PHE A 273 -1.64 -3.94 16.49
CA PHE A 273 -0.75 -3.37 15.48
C PHE A 273 0.39 -2.64 16.21
N SER A 274 1.66 -2.98 15.93
CA SER A 274 2.82 -2.35 16.58
C SER A 274 3.47 -1.34 15.66
N ILE A 275 3.78 -0.17 16.21
CA ILE A 275 4.62 0.87 15.58
C ILE A 275 5.76 1.13 16.55
N GLU A 276 6.97 0.79 16.16
CA GLU A 276 8.16 0.93 17.00
C GLU A 276 8.73 2.36 16.97
N GLY A 277 8.41 3.14 15.94
CA GLY A 277 8.72 4.57 15.84
C GLY A 277 7.50 5.46 16.11
N ASN A 278 7.46 6.61 15.43
CA ASN A 278 6.38 7.58 15.53
C ASN A 278 5.22 7.26 14.58
N LEU A 279 4.03 7.70 14.96
CA LEU A 279 2.88 7.76 14.05
C LEU A 279 2.62 9.21 13.68
N ILE A 280 2.69 9.52 12.38
CA ILE A 280 2.56 10.88 11.86
C ILE A 280 1.47 10.91 10.81
N GLY A 281 0.54 11.87 10.92
CA GLY A 281 -0.46 12.10 9.89
C GLY A 281 -1.28 13.37 10.06
N SER A 282 -2.17 13.68 9.14
CA SER A 282 -3.14 14.76 9.35
C SER A 282 -4.34 14.25 10.15
N THR A 283 -4.91 13.10 9.74
CA THR A 283 -6.00 12.44 10.47
C THR A 283 -5.58 11.04 10.92
N VAL A 284 -5.80 10.74 12.20
CA VAL A 284 -5.43 9.45 12.80
C VAL A 284 -6.63 8.89 13.59
N ASP A 285 -7.23 7.80 13.12
CA ASP A 285 -8.28 7.03 13.81
C ASP A 285 -7.79 5.60 14.06
N ILE A 286 -7.36 5.33 15.29
CA ILE A 286 -6.68 4.09 15.64
C ILE A 286 -7.35 3.38 16.82
N SER A 287 -7.35 2.05 16.75
CA SER A 287 -7.74 1.14 17.82
C SER A 287 -6.75 -0.04 17.83
N TYR A 288 -6.62 -0.77 18.94
CA TYR A 288 -5.77 -1.97 19.03
C TYR A 288 -4.35 -1.74 18.49
N THR A 289 -3.73 -0.62 18.88
CA THR A 289 -2.45 -0.17 18.35
C THR A 289 -1.50 0.15 19.49
N HIS A 290 -0.25 -0.29 19.39
CA HIS A 290 0.81 0.06 20.32
C HIS A 290 1.85 0.88 19.58
N ILE A 291 2.08 2.11 20.04
CA ILE A 291 3.07 3.04 19.51
C ILE A 291 4.13 3.24 20.58
N LYS A 292 5.40 2.98 20.24
CA LYS A 292 6.52 3.22 21.15
C LYS A 292 7.10 4.63 21.06
N GLY A 293 6.85 5.32 19.95
CA GLY A 293 7.16 6.73 19.78
C GLY A 293 5.98 7.65 20.09
N ASP A 294 6.07 8.84 19.51
CA ASP A 294 5.04 9.88 19.59
C ASP A 294 3.93 9.66 18.55
N LEU A 295 2.74 10.17 18.84
CA LEU A 295 1.66 10.34 17.85
C LEU A 295 1.56 11.83 17.52
N ILE A 296 1.76 12.19 16.26
CA ILE A 296 1.77 13.58 15.80
C ILE A 296 0.73 13.72 14.70
N ALA A 297 -0.37 14.44 14.98
CA ALA A 297 -1.38 14.68 13.94
C ALA A 297 -2.20 15.96 14.11
N ASP A 298 -2.96 16.35 13.09
CA ASP A 298 -3.89 17.47 13.23
C ASP A 298 -5.14 17.03 14.02
N ASP A 299 -5.73 15.91 13.62
CA ASP A 299 -6.95 15.34 14.20
C ASP A 299 -6.72 13.90 14.67
N VAL A 300 -6.99 13.65 15.96
CA VAL A 300 -6.69 12.37 16.62
C VAL A 300 -7.95 11.75 17.22
N ILE A 301 -8.21 10.49 16.89
CA ILE A 301 -9.24 9.66 17.51
C ILE A 301 -8.60 8.38 18.04
N ILE A 302 -8.61 8.24 19.37
CA ILE A 302 -8.09 7.06 20.06
C ILE A 302 -9.26 6.18 20.50
N GLY A 303 -9.32 4.99 19.91
CA GLY A 303 -10.25 3.94 20.27
C GLY A 303 -9.72 2.99 21.34
N PRO A 304 -10.38 1.83 21.55
CA PRO A 304 -10.00 0.89 22.59
C PRO A 304 -8.64 0.24 22.35
N LYS A 305 -7.97 -0.11 23.46
CA LYS A 305 -6.71 -0.87 23.47
C LYS A 305 -5.59 -0.23 22.65
N VAL A 306 -5.53 1.10 22.70
CA VAL A 306 -4.38 1.85 22.21
C VAL A 306 -3.42 2.07 23.37
N VAL A 307 -2.13 1.91 23.10
CA VAL A 307 -1.03 2.21 24.03
C VAL A 307 -0.06 3.10 23.29
N ILE A 308 0.30 4.23 23.88
CA ILE A 308 1.28 5.18 23.32
C ILE A 308 2.28 5.45 24.43
N GLU A 309 3.55 5.11 24.19
CA GLU A 309 4.64 5.32 25.16
C GLU A 309 5.19 6.74 25.11
N GLY A 310 5.04 7.42 23.96
CA GLY A 310 5.38 8.83 23.78
C GLY A 310 4.24 9.80 24.08
N THR A 311 4.36 11.00 23.52
CA THR A 311 3.38 12.09 23.64
C THR A 311 2.45 12.13 22.42
N ILE A 312 1.16 12.40 22.65
CA ILE A 312 0.21 12.75 21.59
C ILE A 312 0.30 14.26 21.35
N ARG A 313 0.87 14.67 20.23
CA ARG A 313 0.88 16.06 19.76
C ARG A 313 -0.23 16.25 18.75
N TYR A 314 -1.18 17.14 19.06
CA TYR A 314 -2.34 17.39 18.21
C TYR A 314 -2.57 18.87 17.93
N LYS A 315 -3.12 19.21 16.75
CA LYS A 315 -3.36 20.61 16.36
C LYS A 315 -4.83 21.04 16.49
N ASN A 316 -5.73 20.31 15.83
CA ASN A 316 -7.13 20.68 15.67
C ASN A 316 -8.01 20.03 16.74
N SER A 317 -8.08 18.70 16.77
CA SER A 317 -8.97 17.95 17.64
C SER A 317 -8.35 16.67 18.20
N ILE A 318 -8.80 16.28 19.38
CA ILE A 318 -8.41 15.02 20.03
C ILE A 318 -9.63 14.39 20.70
N THR A 319 -9.83 13.10 20.47
CA THR A 319 -10.86 12.27 21.12
C THR A 319 -10.18 11.11 21.83
N LEU A 320 -10.29 11.07 23.16
CA LEU A 320 -9.66 10.06 24.01
C LEU A 320 -10.70 9.19 24.74
N PRO A 321 -10.38 7.94 25.09
CA PRO A 321 -11.20 7.15 26.00
C PRO A 321 -11.14 7.72 27.43
N LYS A 322 -12.26 7.67 28.16
CA LYS A 322 -12.35 8.20 29.54
C LYS A 322 -11.49 7.46 30.57
N THR A 323 -11.07 6.23 30.27
CA THR A 323 -10.47 5.30 31.22
C THR A 323 -8.95 5.21 31.15
N VAL A 324 -8.31 5.89 30.20
CA VAL A 324 -6.87 5.84 29.98
C VAL A 324 -6.34 7.26 29.87
N GLU A 325 -5.35 7.58 30.69
CA GLU A 325 -4.64 8.85 30.61
C GLU A 325 -3.53 8.76 29.56
N TYR A 326 -3.40 9.81 28.75
CA TYR A 326 -2.33 9.96 27.76
C TYR A 326 -1.58 11.26 28.03
N GLN A 327 -0.28 11.26 27.78
CA GLN A 327 0.48 12.51 27.71
C GLN A 327 0.08 13.23 26.41
N THR A 328 -0.45 14.44 26.54
CA THR A 328 -0.94 15.22 25.39
C THR A 328 -0.34 16.61 25.38
N GLU A 329 -0.07 17.11 24.17
CA GLU A 329 0.44 18.45 23.92
C GLU A 329 -0.33 19.03 22.72
N LYS A 330 -0.95 20.19 22.91
CA LYS A 330 -1.62 20.88 21.82
C LYS A 330 -0.61 21.77 21.10
N ALA A 331 -0.36 21.50 19.82
CA ALA A 331 0.47 22.34 18.97
C ALA A 331 -0.29 23.64 18.59
N GLU A 332 0.44 24.75 18.53
CA GLU A 332 -0.08 26.06 18.08
C GLU A 332 -0.31 26.12 16.56
#